data_AF-A0AAV5FXV4-F1
#
_entry.id   AF-A0AAV5FXV4-F1
#
_cell.length_a   1.000
_cell.length_b   1.000
_cell.length_c   1.000
_cell.angle_alpha   90.00
_cell.angle_beta   90.00
_cell.angle_gamma   90.00
#
_symmetry.space_group_name_H-M   'P 1'
#
loop_
_entity.id
_entity.type
_entity.pdbx_description
1 polymer ?
#
loop_
_entity_poly.entity_id
_entity_poly.type
_entity_poly.pdbx_seq_one_letter_code
_entity_poly.pdbx_strand_id
1 'polypeptide(L)'
;MRACVRIYSMMSMHEEAVALALKVDLELAKAEADKVEDDEELRKKLWLKVAKHVIEQEKGVKRENIKKAIEFLSETNNLLKIEDILPFFPDFVLIDDFKEEICKSLKDYNSQIEQLKQEMDDATQGADNIRSDIGALAQRYTVIDCEQDCGVRH
;
A
#
# COMPACT_ATOMS: atom_id res chain seq x y z
N MET A 1 -18.59 17.19 23.43
CA MET A 1 -17.67 16.11 23.01
C MET A 1 -16.81 16.47 21.80
N ARG A 2 -17.33 17.15 20.76
CA ARG A 2 -16.51 17.64 19.61
C ARG A 2 -15.32 18.53 20.00
N ALA A 3 -15.48 19.38 21.01
CA ALA A 3 -14.38 20.20 21.55
C ALA A 3 -13.25 19.35 22.16
N CYS A 4 -13.58 18.25 22.84
CA CYS A 4 -12.59 17.35 23.44
C CYS A 4 -11.79 16.60 22.35
N VAL A 5 -12.45 16.16 21.27
CA VAL A 5 -11.75 15.56 20.10
C VAL A 5 -10.75 16.54 19.51
N ARG A 6 -11.14 17.81 19.35
CA ARG A 6 -10.26 18.88 18.83
C ARG A 6 -9.08 19.14 19.77
N ILE A 7 -9.30 19.13 21.09
CA ILE A 7 -8.24 19.33 22.08
C ILE A 7 -7.25 18.14 22.04
N TYR A 8 -7.74 16.90 22.00
CA TYR A 8 -6.87 15.72 21.91
C TYR A 8 -6.06 15.69 20.60
N SER A 9 -6.67 16.11 19.49
CA SER A 9 -6.00 16.31 18.19
C SER A 9 -4.84 17.31 18.29
N MET A 10 -5.06 18.46 18.96
CA MET A 10 -4.00 19.47 19.19
C MET A 10 -2.90 19.00 20.14
N MET A 11 -3.17 18.02 20.99
CA MET A 11 -2.20 17.42 21.91
C MET A 11 -1.45 16.23 21.29
N SER A 12 -1.62 15.97 19.98
CA SER A 12 -1.07 14.81 19.26
C SER A 12 -1.53 13.46 19.83
N MET A 13 -2.63 13.44 20.58
CA MET A 13 -3.24 12.23 21.14
C MET A 13 -4.30 11.69 20.17
N HIS A 14 -3.85 11.24 18.99
CA HIS A 14 -4.73 10.83 17.90
C HIS A 14 -5.53 9.56 18.24
N GLU A 15 -4.98 8.65 19.05
CA GLU A 15 -5.67 7.42 19.45
C GLU A 15 -6.92 7.71 20.30
N GLU A 16 -6.79 8.61 21.27
CA GLU A 16 -7.87 9.03 22.16
C GLU A 16 -8.86 9.92 21.43
N ALA A 17 -8.37 10.78 20.52
CA ALA A 17 -9.22 11.61 19.67
C ALA A 17 -10.14 10.74 18.80
N VAL A 18 -9.61 9.70 18.14
CA VAL A 18 -10.39 8.75 17.34
C VAL A 18 -11.33 7.93 18.21
N ALA A 19 -10.87 7.40 19.35
CA ALA A 19 -11.73 6.63 20.26
C ALA A 19 -12.91 7.45 20.81
N LEU A 20 -12.72 8.74 21.04
CA LEU A 20 -13.79 9.64 21.46
C LEU A 20 -14.68 10.06 20.28
N ALA A 21 -14.11 10.27 19.10
CA ALA A 21 -14.85 10.57 17.88
C ALA A 21 -15.80 9.42 17.50
N LEU A 22 -15.35 8.17 17.61
CA LEU A 22 -16.16 6.96 17.36
C LEU A 22 -17.43 6.88 18.21
N LYS A 23 -17.44 7.48 19.41
CA LYS A 23 -18.63 7.54 20.28
C LYS A 23 -19.63 8.63 19.87
N VAL A 24 -19.20 9.58 19.05
CA VAL A 24 -19.99 10.76 18.66
C VAL A 24 -20.46 10.64 17.21
N ASP A 25 -19.55 10.37 16.29
CA ASP A 25 -19.78 10.41 14.85
C ASP A 25 -18.68 9.64 14.09
N LEU A 26 -19.08 8.71 13.23
CA LEU A 26 -18.16 7.90 12.42
C LEU A 26 -17.36 8.76 11.44
N GLU A 27 -18.00 9.75 10.80
CA GLU A 27 -17.33 10.60 9.81
C GLU A 27 -16.26 11.47 10.47
N LEU A 28 -16.52 11.92 11.70
CA LEU A 28 -15.53 12.65 12.49
C LEU A 28 -14.32 11.77 12.82
N ALA A 29 -14.54 10.49 13.11
CA ALA A 29 -13.46 9.54 13.38
C ALA A 29 -12.61 9.26 12.14
N LYS A 30 -13.24 9.09 10.97
CA LYS A 30 -12.55 8.97 9.67
C LYS A 30 -11.69 10.20 9.38
N ALA A 31 -12.28 11.41 9.51
CA ALA A 31 -11.58 12.66 9.27
C ALA A 31 -10.41 12.90 10.25
N GLU A 32 -10.48 12.38 11.48
CA GLU A 32 -9.39 12.48 12.44
C GLU A 32 -8.26 11.47 12.15
N ALA A 33 -8.61 10.27 11.67
CA ALA A 33 -7.63 9.28 11.23
C ALA A 33 -6.88 9.73 9.97
N ASP A 34 -7.55 10.41 9.03
CA ASP A 34 -6.96 10.88 7.77
C ASP A 34 -5.98 12.05 7.96
N LYS A 35 -6.15 12.86 9.01
CA LYS A 35 -5.21 13.95 9.34
C LYS A 35 -3.80 13.48 9.69
N VAL A 36 -3.64 12.21 10.07
CA VAL A 36 -2.34 11.64 10.38
C VAL A 36 -1.68 11.24 9.06
N GLU A 37 -1.07 12.21 8.39
CA GLU A 37 -0.36 11.99 7.11
C GLU A 37 1.11 11.62 7.34
N ASP A 38 1.73 12.10 8.44
CA ASP A 38 3.16 11.92 8.71
C ASP A 38 3.55 10.52 9.21
N ASP A 39 2.58 9.73 9.70
CA ASP A 39 2.82 8.41 10.30
C ASP A 39 1.85 7.37 9.74
N GLU A 40 2.31 6.63 8.72
CA GLU A 40 1.52 5.60 8.04
C GLU A 40 1.14 4.44 8.98
N GLU A 41 2.01 4.07 9.92
CA GLU A 41 1.76 2.99 10.89
C GLU A 41 0.65 3.40 11.87
N LEU A 42 0.73 4.62 12.41
CA LEU A 42 -0.29 5.18 13.27
C LEU A 42 -1.61 5.35 12.50
N ARG A 43 -1.56 5.86 11.27
CA ARG A 43 -2.74 5.99 10.39
C ARG A 43 -3.42 4.64 10.20
N LYS A 44 -2.65 3.60 9.85
CA LYS A 44 -3.16 2.23 9.71
C LYS A 44 -3.81 1.72 11.00
N LYS A 45 -3.18 1.96 12.16
CA LYS A 45 -3.71 1.57 13.48
C LYS A 45 -5.03 2.28 13.82
N LEU A 46 -5.14 3.57 13.50
CA LEU A 46 -6.37 4.35 13.73
C LEU A 46 -7.50 3.85 12.83
N TRP A 47 -7.24 3.63 11.54
CA TRP A 47 -8.21 3.07 10.61
C TRP A 47 -8.65 1.65 11.01
N LEU A 48 -7.75 0.82 11.53
CA LEU A 48 -8.11 -0.49 12.08
C LEU A 48 -9.04 -0.37 13.30
N LYS A 49 -8.80 0.59 14.19
CA LYS A 49 -9.70 0.85 15.32
C LYS A 49 -11.09 1.30 14.85
N VAL A 50 -11.15 2.15 13.82
CA VAL A 50 -12.42 2.58 13.22
C VAL A 50 -13.14 1.38 12.58
N ALA A 51 -12.44 0.58 11.77
CA ALA A 51 -12.99 -0.61 11.13
C ALA A 51 -13.54 -1.62 12.14
N LYS A 52 -12.76 -1.92 13.19
CA LYS A 52 -13.18 -2.78 14.30
C LYS A 52 -14.47 -2.26 14.93
N HIS A 53 -14.57 -0.95 15.16
CA HIS A 53 -15.76 -0.35 15.74
C HIS A 53 -16.99 -0.49 14.84
N VAL A 54 -16.84 -0.29 13.53
CA VAL A 54 -17.94 -0.48 12.55
C VAL A 54 -18.43 -1.92 12.57
N ILE A 55 -17.50 -2.89 12.55
CA ILE A 55 -17.83 -4.32 12.53
C ILE A 55 -18.50 -4.77 13.84
N GLU A 56 -18.03 -4.28 14.99
CA GLU A 56 -18.55 -4.65 16.33
C GLU A 56 -19.85 -3.92 16.71
N GLN A 57 -20.03 -2.64 16.34
CA GLN A 57 -21.23 -1.90 16.68
C GLN A 57 -22.47 -2.37 15.91
N GLU A 58 -22.25 -2.88 14.70
CA GLU A 58 -23.34 -3.18 13.80
C GLU A 58 -24.00 -4.51 14.22
N LYS A 59 -25.10 -4.41 14.97
CA LYS A 59 -25.92 -5.57 15.40
C LYS A 59 -26.74 -6.20 14.26
N GLY A 60 -26.42 -5.88 13.01
CA GLY A 60 -27.13 -6.31 11.81
C GLY A 60 -26.91 -7.78 11.47
N VAL A 61 -27.59 -8.24 10.42
CA VAL A 61 -27.36 -9.57 9.85
C VAL A 61 -25.89 -9.62 9.37
N LYS A 62 -25.16 -10.69 9.73
CA LYS A 62 -23.71 -10.86 9.45
C LYS A 62 -23.28 -10.42 8.04
N ARG A 63 -24.14 -10.63 7.04
CA ARG A 63 -23.90 -10.30 5.63
C ARG A 63 -23.85 -8.80 5.33
N GLU A 64 -24.62 -7.98 6.05
CA GLU A 64 -24.62 -6.52 5.86
C GLU A 64 -23.35 -5.90 6.44
N ASN A 65 -22.91 -6.37 7.60
CA ASN A 65 -21.66 -5.94 8.23
C ASN A 65 -20.44 -6.20 7.34
N ILE A 66 -20.43 -7.35 6.65
CA ILE A 66 -19.34 -7.72 5.73
C ILE A 66 -19.31 -6.77 4.53
N LYS A 67 -20.46 -6.50 3.90
CA LYS A 67 -20.53 -5.58 2.77
C LYS A 67 -20.09 -4.17 3.14
N LYS A 68 -20.50 -3.67 4.30
CA LYS A 68 -20.05 -2.35 4.78
C LYS A 68 -18.58 -2.33 5.14
N ALA A 69 -18.04 -3.40 5.70
CA ALA A 69 -16.61 -3.48 5.97
C ALA A 69 -15.80 -3.49 4.66
N ILE A 70 -16.28 -4.15 3.62
CA ILE A 70 -15.66 -4.16 2.28
C ILE A 70 -15.76 -2.77 1.62
N GLU A 71 -16.93 -2.12 1.69
CA GLU A 71 -17.10 -0.74 1.22
C GLU A 71 -16.14 0.22 1.96
N PHE A 72 -16.03 0.06 3.27
CA PHE A 72 -15.08 0.79 4.10
C PHE A 72 -13.62 0.54 3.69
N LEU A 73 -13.23 -0.71 3.39
CA LEU A 73 -11.89 -1.01 2.87
C LEU A 73 -11.63 -0.29 1.53
N SER A 74 -12.63 -0.25 0.65
CA SER A 74 -12.52 0.47 -0.62
C SER A 74 -12.33 1.98 -0.43
N GLU A 75 -12.85 2.56 0.65
CA GLU A 75 -12.65 3.98 1.00
C GLU A 75 -11.24 4.27 1.56
N THR A 76 -10.52 3.25 2.06
CA THR A 76 -9.20 3.44 2.70
C THR A 76 -8.02 3.56 1.72
N ASN A 77 -8.27 3.71 0.41
CA ASN A 77 -7.23 3.85 -0.63
C ASN A 77 -6.11 2.80 -0.51
N ASN A 78 -6.44 1.52 -0.34
CA ASN A 78 -5.50 0.39 -0.15
C ASN A 78 -4.63 0.43 1.12
N LEU A 79 -4.90 1.33 2.07
CA LEU A 79 -4.18 1.35 3.36
C LEU A 79 -4.45 0.08 4.19
N LEU A 80 -5.69 -0.41 4.13
CA LEU A 80 -6.11 -1.64 4.79
C LEU A 80 -6.41 -2.72 3.76
N LYS A 81 -5.98 -3.95 4.08
CA LYS A 81 -6.32 -5.14 3.30
C LYS A 81 -7.42 -5.93 3.99
N ILE A 82 -8.08 -6.79 3.22
CA ILE A 82 -9.04 -7.77 3.76
C ILE A 82 -8.41 -8.62 4.87
N GLU A 83 -7.12 -8.95 4.72
CA GLU A 83 -6.31 -9.68 5.69
C GLU A 83 -6.28 -9.01 7.08
N ASP A 84 -6.28 -7.67 7.12
CA ASP A 84 -6.22 -6.92 8.36
C ASP A 84 -7.55 -6.92 9.12
N ILE A 85 -8.69 -7.06 8.42
CA ILE A 85 -10.03 -7.02 9.03
C ILE A 85 -10.62 -8.40 9.32
N LEU A 86 -10.14 -9.44 8.63
CA LEU A 86 -10.57 -10.84 8.83
C LEU A 86 -10.57 -11.28 10.32
N PRO A 87 -9.56 -10.92 11.15
CA PRO A 87 -9.55 -11.31 12.56
C PRO A 87 -10.68 -10.73 13.41
N PHE A 88 -11.36 -9.67 12.95
CA PHE A 88 -12.48 -9.06 13.68
C PHE A 88 -13.81 -9.79 13.44
N PHE A 89 -13.86 -10.70 12.47
CA PHE A 89 -15.06 -11.49 12.19
C PHE A 89 -15.06 -12.79 13.00
N PRO A 90 -16.25 -13.26 13.43
CA PRO A 90 -16.36 -14.55 14.12
C PRO A 90 -16.02 -15.72 13.19
N ASP A 91 -15.53 -16.85 13.74
CA ASP A 91 -15.08 -18.05 12.99
C ASP A 91 -16.10 -18.62 11.98
N PHE A 92 -17.39 -18.33 12.15
CA PHE A 92 -18.48 -18.87 11.32
C PHE A 92 -19.03 -17.88 10.29
N VAL A 93 -18.23 -16.92 9.83
CA VAL A 93 -18.59 -16.15 8.63
C VAL A 93 -18.48 -17.04 7.40
N LEU A 94 -19.51 -17.03 6.55
CA LEU A 94 -19.51 -17.82 5.32
C LEU A 94 -18.42 -17.28 4.39
N ILE A 95 -17.47 -18.13 4.02
CA ILE A 95 -16.40 -17.81 3.06
C ILE A 95 -16.99 -17.29 1.74
N ASP A 96 -18.20 -17.70 1.37
CA ASP A 96 -18.91 -17.19 0.19
C ASP A 96 -19.13 -15.66 0.21
N ASP A 97 -19.27 -15.04 1.39
CA ASP A 97 -19.46 -13.58 1.48
C ASP A 97 -18.16 -12.79 1.21
N PHE A 98 -16.99 -13.43 1.37
CA PHE A 98 -15.67 -12.83 1.07
C PHE A 98 -15.05 -13.33 -0.24
N LYS A 99 -15.67 -14.31 -0.88
CA LYS A 99 -15.11 -15.03 -2.03
C LYS A 99 -14.67 -14.09 -3.15
N GLU A 100 -15.50 -13.12 -3.51
CA GLU A 100 -15.20 -12.18 -4.59
C GLU A 100 -14.00 -11.30 -4.26
N GLU A 101 -13.95 -10.74 -3.05
CA GLU A 101 -12.86 -9.89 -2.61
C GLU A 101 -11.55 -10.66 -2.43
N ILE A 102 -11.61 -11.88 -1.88
CA ILE A 102 -10.44 -12.77 -1.80
C ILE A 102 -9.91 -13.09 -3.19
N CYS A 103 -10.81 -13.44 -4.13
CA CYS A 103 -10.42 -13.69 -5.52
C CYS A 103 -9.81 -12.44 -6.18
N LYS A 104 -10.31 -11.24 -5.87
CA LYS A 104 -9.75 -9.98 -6.37
C LYS A 104 -8.35 -9.74 -5.80
N SER A 105 -8.17 -9.81 -4.49
CA SER A 105 -6.85 -9.66 -3.85
C SER A 105 -5.84 -10.68 -4.38
N LEU A 106 -6.24 -11.95 -4.55
CA LEU A 106 -5.36 -12.98 -5.13
C LEU A 106 -4.95 -12.67 -6.57
N LYS A 107 -5.87 -12.14 -7.40
CA LYS A 107 -5.54 -11.71 -8.76
C LYS A 107 -4.59 -10.52 -8.77
N ASP A 108 -4.80 -9.55 -7.88
CA ASP A 108 -3.95 -8.37 -7.76
C ASP A 108 -2.53 -8.76 -7.34
N TYR A 109 -2.38 -9.67 -6.38
CA TYR A 109 -1.08 -10.23 -6.00
C TYR A 109 -0.40 -10.94 -7.17
N ASN A 110 -1.14 -11.78 -7.90
CA ASN A 110 -0.57 -12.50 -9.04
C ASN A 110 -0.11 -11.53 -10.14
N SER A 111 -0.87 -10.46 -10.38
CA SER A 111 -0.48 -9.41 -11.34
C SER A 111 0.78 -8.66 -10.90
N GLN A 112 0.91 -8.34 -9.61
CA GLN A 112 2.11 -7.69 -9.07
C GLN A 112 3.34 -8.59 -9.18
N ILE A 113 3.18 -9.90 -8.93
CA ILE A 113 4.26 -10.88 -9.07
C ILE A 113 4.73 -10.96 -10.53
N GLU A 114 3.80 -11.04 -11.49
CA GLU A 114 4.16 -11.06 -12.91
C GLU A 114 4.84 -9.76 -13.35
N GLN A 115 4.36 -8.60 -12.88
CA GLN A 115 5.02 -7.32 -13.15
C GLN A 115 6.45 -7.30 -12.61
N LEU A 116 6.65 -7.68 -11.35
CA LEU A 116 7.98 -7.69 -10.73
C LEU A 116 8.93 -8.66 -11.44
N LYS A 117 8.41 -9.81 -11.87
CA LYS A 117 9.18 -10.78 -12.66
C LYS A 117 9.61 -10.19 -14.00
N GLN A 118 8.72 -9.48 -14.68
CA GLN A 118 9.05 -8.81 -15.94
C GLN A 118 10.09 -7.71 -15.74
N GLU A 119 9.98 -6.92 -14.66
CA GLU A 119 10.99 -5.92 -14.31
C GLU A 119 12.36 -6.56 -14.02
N MET A 120 12.40 -7.75 -13.40
CA MET A 120 13.64 -8.50 -13.21
C MET A 120 14.24 -8.98 -14.53
N ASP A 121 13.42 -9.50 -15.44
CA ASP A 121 13.88 -9.97 -16.76
C ASP A 121 14.45 -8.81 -17.60
N ASP A 122 13.75 -7.66 -17.62
CA ASP A 122 14.18 -6.45 -18.32
C ASP A 122 15.49 -5.89 -17.74
N ALA A 123 15.62 -5.84 -16.41
CA ALA A 123 16.85 -5.40 -15.75
C ALA A 123 18.02 -6.35 -16.03
N THR A 124 17.77 -7.66 -16.06
CA THR A 124 18.79 -8.68 -16.39
C THR A 124 19.27 -8.53 -17.84
N GLN A 125 18.33 -8.38 -18.77
CA GLN A 125 18.64 -8.17 -20.18
C GLN A 125 19.39 -6.85 -20.40
N GLY A 126 19.01 -5.78 -19.71
CA GLY A 126 19.74 -4.51 -19.72
C GLY A 126 21.17 -4.66 -19.23
N ALA A 127 21.39 -5.38 -18.13
CA ALA A 127 22.72 -5.63 -17.60
C ALA A 127 23.61 -6.44 -18.56
N ASP A 128 23.05 -7.44 -19.24
CA ASP A 128 23.78 -8.25 -20.22
C ASP A 128 24.14 -7.46 -21.48
N ASN A 129 23.24 -6.59 -21.96
CA ASN A 129 23.54 -5.66 -23.06
C ASN A 129 24.72 -4.74 -22.69
N ILE A 130 24.71 -4.16 -21.48
CA ILE A 130 25.81 -3.32 -21.00
C ILE A 130 27.13 -4.10 -20.94
N ARG A 131 27.12 -5.34 -20.42
CA ARG A 131 28.32 -6.20 -20.40
C ARG A 131 28.85 -6.48 -21.81
N SER A 132 27.95 -6.74 -22.75
CA SER A 132 28.31 -6.98 -24.15
C SER A 132 28.95 -5.74 -24.79
N ASP A 133 28.37 -4.57 -24.57
CA ASP A 133 28.90 -3.30 -25.06
C ASP A 133 30.29 -3.00 -24.48
N ILE A 134 30.49 -3.20 -23.17
CA ILE A 134 31.80 -3.06 -22.52
C ILE A 134 32.83 -3.99 -23.17
N GLY A 135 32.46 -5.25 -23.43
CA GLY A 135 33.31 -6.21 -24.11
C GLY A 135 33.70 -5.76 -25.53
N ALA A 136 32.73 -5.27 -26.31
CA ALA A 136 32.95 -4.77 -27.66
C ALA A 136 33.79 -3.47 -27.69
N LEU A 137 33.65 -2.62 -26.69
CA LEU A 137 34.46 -1.42 -26.51
C LEU A 137 35.91 -1.77 -26.11
N ALA A 138 36.11 -2.75 -25.23
CA ALA A 138 37.44 -3.20 -24.82
C ALA A 138 38.28 -3.76 -25.99
N GLN A 139 37.63 -4.30 -27.02
CA GLN A 139 38.31 -4.79 -28.24
C GLN A 139 38.72 -3.68 -29.21
N ARG A 140 38.24 -2.44 -29.03
CA ARG A 140 38.63 -1.28 -29.86
C ARG A 140 39.81 -0.56 -29.23
N TYR A 141 40.98 -1.18 -29.25
CA TYR A 141 42.23 -0.46 -29.02
C TYR A 141 42.89 -0.16 -30.36
N THR A 142 43.43 1.05 -30.51
CA THR A 142 44.31 1.40 -31.62
C THR A 142 45.71 1.58 -31.05
N VAL A 143 46.67 0.82 -31.53
CA VAL A 143 48.08 0.99 -31.17
C VAL A 143 48.60 2.11 -32.05
N ILE A 144 48.96 3.25 -31.45
CA ILE A 144 49.60 4.35 -32.15
C ILE A 144 51.11 4.14 -32.01
N ASP A 145 51.78 4.00 -33.14
CA ASP A 145 53.23 3.89 -33.19
C ASP A 145 53.88 5.26 -32.97
N CYS A 146 55.01 5.29 -32.26
CA CYS A 146 55.73 6.52 -31.90
C CYS A 146 56.18 7.34 -33.11
N GLU A 147 56.31 6.70 -34.28
CA GLU A 147 56.76 7.35 -35.52
C GLU A 147 55.59 7.84 -36.40
N GLN A 148 54.33 7.71 -35.97
CA GLN A 148 53.19 8.27 -36.71
C GLN A 148 53.00 9.76 -36.40
N ASP A 149 53.31 10.61 -37.39
CA ASP A 149 52.98 12.03 -37.36
C ASP A 149 51.45 12.22 -37.40
N CYS A 150 50.93 13.02 -36.47
CA CYS A 150 49.50 13.34 -36.40
C CYS A 150 49.09 14.09 -37.68
N GLY A 151 48.29 13.45 -38.53
CA GLY A 151 47.74 14.08 -39.73
C GLY A 151 46.99 15.36 -39.40
N VAL A 152 47.65 16.50 -39.62
CA VAL A 152 47.04 17.83 -39.50
C VAL A 152 45.93 17.90 -40.55
N ARG A 153 44.70 18.12 -40.08
CA ARG A 153 43.52 18.35 -40.92
C ARG A 153 43.79 19.48 -41.93
N HIS A 154 43.45 19.21 -43.19
CA HIS A 154 43.25 20.23 -44.22
C HIS A 154 41.89 20.91 -44.08
#